data_AF-A0A8J4DNW2-F1
#
_entry.id   AF-A0A8J4DNW2-F1
#
_cell.length_a   1.000
_cell.length_b   1.000
_cell.length_c   1.000
_cell.angle_alpha   90.00
_cell.angle_beta   90.00
_cell.angle_gamma   90.00
#
_symmetry.space_group_name_H-M   'P 1'
#
loop_
_entity.id
_entity.type
_entity.pdbx_description
1 polymer ?
#
loop_
_entity_poly.entity_id
_entity_poly.type
_entity_poly.pdbx_seq_one_letter_code
_entity_poly.pdbx_strand_id
1 'polypeptide(L)'
;MTTLDSDYYDRWYSDVIRSSSRDAIVQRALALPPTFRSTGLVGWDALGEVVGTLGLQPGHTLLDLACGRGGYGLEIIRRTGARLVGVDFSRVAVEHARRDADAAGLADRCEFLVNDLADTGVAASSVDALICLDSIQFAEPLDGALRECHRVLKPGGRVAVTGWRLVDASDEHLRRRVRHRELAAAFRSAGFERVEVTDRPSWRIGERAMWSAALTVEGADDPALREMCAEARRALKVFDLRQRILLTAVAPAPTAAGRSDGL
;
A
#
# COMPACT_ATOMS: atom_id res chain seq x y z
N MET A 1 -18.72 13.65 11.87
CA MET A 1 -17.41 13.16 11.41
C MET A 1 -17.67 11.78 10.80
N THR A 2 -17.40 11.58 9.51
CA THR A 2 -17.62 10.26 8.88
C THR A 2 -16.63 9.25 9.46
N THR A 3 -17.13 8.14 10.00
CA THR A 3 -16.29 7.02 10.45
C THR A 3 -15.75 6.30 9.22
N LEU A 4 -14.44 6.06 9.19
CA LEU A 4 -13.74 5.36 8.10
C LEU A 4 -13.62 3.87 8.48
N ASP A 5 -14.76 3.20 8.54
CA ASP A 5 -14.89 1.77 8.87
C ASP A 5 -15.07 0.91 7.61
N SER A 6 -15.24 -0.40 7.78
CA SER A 6 -15.48 -1.34 6.69
C SER A 6 -16.63 -0.93 5.78
N ASP A 7 -17.74 -0.43 6.34
CA ASP A 7 -18.94 -0.07 5.59
C ASP A 7 -18.72 1.19 4.74
N TYR A 8 -17.93 2.14 5.23
CA TYR A 8 -17.46 3.26 4.42
C TYR A 8 -16.63 2.76 3.23
N TYR A 9 -15.63 1.91 3.48
CA TYR A 9 -14.73 1.47 2.41
C TYR A 9 -15.42 0.51 1.42
N ASP A 10 -16.33 -0.35 1.86
CA ASP A 10 -17.11 -1.21 0.97
C ASP A 10 -17.96 -0.39 -0.01
N ARG A 11 -18.57 0.71 0.47
CA ARG A 11 -19.27 1.67 -0.40
C ARG A 11 -18.30 2.38 -1.34
N TRP A 12 -17.17 2.88 -0.81
CA TRP A 12 -16.16 3.56 -1.61
C TRP A 12 -15.62 2.67 -2.73
N TYR A 13 -15.27 1.41 -2.44
CA TYR A 13 -14.83 0.44 -3.44
C TYR A 13 -15.94 0.15 -4.45
N SER A 14 -17.19 -0.04 -4.01
CA SER A 14 -18.33 -0.27 -4.92
C SER A 14 -18.50 0.85 -5.94
N ASP A 15 -18.30 2.11 -5.52
CA ASP A 15 -18.36 3.27 -6.40
C ASP A 15 -17.13 3.33 -7.32
N VAL A 16 -15.93 3.22 -6.75
CA VAL A 16 -14.65 3.32 -7.49
C VAL A 16 -14.58 2.33 -8.64
N ILE A 17 -15.05 1.10 -8.40
CA ILE A 17 -14.93 0.01 -9.36
C ILE A 17 -15.83 0.20 -10.59
N ARG A 18 -16.91 0.98 -10.46
CA ARG A 18 -17.84 1.30 -11.55
C ARG A 18 -17.43 2.52 -12.37
N SER A 19 -16.42 3.27 -11.91
CA SER A 19 -16.05 4.55 -12.49
C SER A 19 -14.85 4.41 -13.45
N SER A 20 -15.15 4.21 -14.74
CA SER A 20 -14.14 4.24 -15.81
C SER A 20 -13.46 5.61 -15.96
N SER A 21 -14.18 6.71 -15.66
CA SER A 21 -13.64 8.07 -15.72
C SER A 21 -12.54 8.29 -14.68
N ARG A 22 -12.76 7.89 -13.42
CA ARG A 22 -11.70 7.85 -12.39
C ARG A 22 -10.51 7.03 -12.86
N ASP A 23 -10.74 5.81 -13.35
CA ASP A 23 -9.65 4.94 -13.81
C ASP A 23 -8.81 5.60 -14.89
N ALA A 24 -9.44 6.26 -15.88
CA ALA A 24 -8.74 6.97 -16.94
C ALA A 24 -7.88 8.15 -16.43
N ILE A 25 -8.36 8.88 -15.42
CA ILE A 25 -7.58 9.95 -14.77
C ILE A 25 -6.34 9.37 -14.08
N VAL A 26 -6.55 8.33 -13.26
CA VAL A 26 -5.47 7.68 -12.51
C VAL A 26 -4.44 7.07 -13.46
N GLN A 27 -4.89 6.36 -14.50
CA GLN A 27 -4.01 5.74 -15.49
C GLN A 27 -3.15 6.77 -16.22
N ARG A 28 -3.75 7.86 -16.70
CA ARG A 28 -3.02 8.91 -17.41
C ARG A 28 -2.00 9.59 -16.51
N ALA A 29 -2.41 9.98 -15.30
CA ALA A 29 -1.54 10.74 -14.40
C ALA A 29 -0.38 9.91 -13.84
N LEU A 30 -0.59 8.61 -13.64
CA LEU A 30 0.38 7.68 -13.07
C LEU A 30 1.10 6.82 -14.14
N ALA A 31 0.87 7.12 -15.43
CA ALA A 31 1.40 6.40 -16.58
C ALA A 31 1.11 4.88 -16.55
N LEU A 32 -0.04 4.48 -15.99
CA LEU A 32 -0.40 3.07 -15.84
C LEU A 32 -0.99 2.51 -17.15
N PRO A 33 -0.81 1.21 -17.45
CA PRO A 33 -1.45 0.58 -18.59
C PRO A 33 -2.98 0.73 -18.58
N PRO A 34 -3.64 0.76 -19.75
CA PRO A 34 -5.09 0.92 -19.84
C PRO A 34 -5.92 -0.15 -19.11
N THR A 35 -5.35 -1.34 -18.90
CA THR A 35 -5.99 -2.44 -18.17
C THR A 35 -5.69 -2.41 -16.67
N PHE A 36 -4.68 -1.64 -16.22
CA PHE A 36 -4.29 -1.58 -14.82
C PHE A 36 -5.27 -0.73 -14.02
N ARG A 37 -5.76 -1.27 -12.91
CA ARG A 37 -6.72 -0.61 -12.01
C ARG A 37 -6.06 -0.33 -10.67
N SER A 38 -5.86 0.95 -10.38
CA SER A 38 -5.20 1.40 -9.16
C SER A 38 -6.16 2.06 -8.17
N THR A 39 -5.95 1.75 -6.90
CA THR A 39 -6.50 2.46 -5.75
C THR A 39 -5.42 3.22 -4.95
N GLY A 40 -4.16 3.15 -5.37
CA GLY A 40 -3.03 3.87 -4.78
C GLY A 40 -2.42 4.91 -5.72
N LEU A 41 -1.25 5.44 -5.36
CA LEU A 41 -0.59 6.57 -6.03
C LEU A 41 0.80 6.22 -6.57
N VAL A 42 1.14 4.93 -6.60
CA VAL A 42 2.40 4.44 -7.17
C VAL A 42 2.24 4.38 -8.69
N GLY A 43 3.03 5.20 -9.40
CA GLY A 43 3.08 5.20 -10.87
C GLY A 43 3.77 3.96 -11.46
N TRP A 44 3.71 3.83 -12.79
CA TRP A 44 4.23 2.63 -13.46
C TRP A 44 5.74 2.41 -13.28
N ASP A 45 6.52 3.47 -13.44
CA ASP A 45 7.98 3.42 -13.21
C ASP A 45 8.29 3.23 -11.73
N ALA A 46 7.53 3.91 -10.85
CA ALA A 46 7.63 3.77 -9.41
C ALA A 46 7.38 2.32 -8.96
N LEU A 47 6.44 1.61 -9.61
CA LEU A 47 6.19 0.20 -9.35
C LEU A 47 7.40 -0.67 -9.73
N GLY A 48 8.09 -0.34 -10.83
CA GLY A 48 9.34 -0.99 -11.20
C GLY A 48 10.41 -0.84 -10.12
N GLU A 49 10.52 0.35 -9.55
CA GLU A 49 11.43 0.63 -8.44
C GLU A 49 11.06 -0.18 -7.17
N VAL A 50 9.79 -0.19 -6.79
CA VAL A 50 9.28 -1.01 -5.67
C VAL A 50 9.64 -2.48 -5.87
N VAL A 51 9.35 -3.05 -7.05
CA VAL A 51 9.71 -4.44 -7.39
C VAL A 51 11.19 -4.72 -7.19
N GLY A 52 12.06 -3.80 -7.63
CA GLY A 52 13.51 -3.92 -7.50
C GLY A 52 14.00 -4.04 -6.05
N THR A 53 13.25 -3.49 -5.09
CA THR A 53 13.63 -3.53 -3.66
C THR A 53 13.30 -4.85 -2.97
N LEU A 54 12.31 -5.60 -3.50
CA LEU A 54 11.73 -6.77 -2.84
C LEU A 54 12.55 -8.05 -3.01
N GLY A 55 13.39 -8.15 -4.04
CA GLY A 55 14.21 -9.35 -4.30
C GLY A 55 13.40 -10.63 -4.50
N LEU A 56 12.13 -10.52 -4.94
CA LEU A 56 11.24 -11.64 -5.17
C LEU A 56 11.73 -12.53 -6.33
N GLN A 57 11.51 -13.83 -6.20
CA GLN A 57 11.86 -14.86 -7.16
C GLN A 57 10.67 -15.83 -7.31
N PRO A 58 10.61 -16.64 -8.38
CA PRO A 58 9.67 -17.74 -8.47
C PRO A 58 9.74 -18.63 -7.22
N GLY A 59 8.57 -18.98 -6.66
CA GLY A 59 8.45 -19.74 -5.42
C GLY A 59 8.43 -18.90 -4.13
N HIS A 60 8.82 -17.62 -4.17
CA HIS A 60 8.61 -16.71 -3.05
C HIS A 60 7.13 -16.32 -2.91
N THR A 61 6.75 -15.87 -1.71
CA THR A 61 5.42 -15.34 -1.41
C THR A 61 5.52 -13.86 -1.03
N LEU A 62 4.75 -13.03 -1.73
CA LEU A 62 4.53 -11.62 -1.43
C LEU A 62 3.25 -11.45 -0.60
N LEU A 63 3.33 -10.72 0.51
CA LEU A 63 2.15 -10.14 1.16
C LEU A 63 1.89 -8.72 0.65
N ASP A 64 0.71 -8.49 0.08
CA ASP A 64 0.19 -7.15 -0.22
C ASP A 64 -0.77 -6.72 0.90
N LEU A 65 -0.27 -5.89 1.81
CA LEU A 65 -0.98 -5.45 3.01
C LEU A 65 -1.78 -4.17 2.71
N ALA A 66 -3.09 -4.22 2.95
CA ALA A 66 -4.08 -3.27 2.40
C ALA A 66 -4.10 -3.31 0.87
N CYS A 67 -4.30 -4.51 0.31
CA CYS A 67 -4.16 -4.77 -1.13
C CYS A 67 -5.22 -4.06 -1.99
N GLY A 68 -6.29 -3.56 -1.38
CA GLY A 68 -7.49 -3.08 -2.07
C GLY A 68 -7.97 -4.11 -3.07
N ARG A 69 -8.12 -3.69 -4.34
CA ARG A 69 -8.54 -4.57 -5.43
C ARG A 69 -7.40 -5.38 -6.08
N GLY A 70 -6.24 -5.49 -5.42
CA GLY A 70 -5.15 -6.39 -5.77
C GLY A 70 -4.24 -5.95 -6.92
N GLY A 71 -4.48 -4.81 -7.57
CA GLY A 71 -3.80 -4.41 -8.81
C GLY A 71 -2.27 -4.42 -8.73
N TYR A 72 -1.70 -3.85 -7.66
CA TYR A 72 -0.25 -3.80 -7.49
C TYR A 72 0.35 -5.18 -7.19
N GLY A 73 -0.18 -5.91 -6.19
CA GLY A 73 0.26 -7.26 -5.88
C GLY A 73 0.22 -8.20 -7.09
N LEU A 74 -0.86 -8.18 -7.87
CA LEU A 74 -1.03 -9.00 -9.08
C LEU A 74 0.04 -8.68 -10.14
N GLU A 75 0.31 -7.40 -10.37
CA GLU A 75 1.34 -6.98 -11.33
C GLU A 75 2.75 -7.35 -10.86
N ILE A 76 3.03 -7.27 -9.57
CA ILE A 76 4.32 -7.67 -9.01
C ILE A 76 4.56 -9.17 -9.19
N ILE A 77 3.58 -10.03 -8.88
CA ILE A 77 3.74 -11.47 -9.08
C ILE A 77 3.79 -11.87 -10.56
N ARG A 78 3.16 -11.09 -11.44
CA ARG A 78 3.27 -11.26 -12.89
C ARG A 78 4.71 -11.02 -13.37
N ARG A 79 5.39 -10.00 -12.83
CA ARG A 79 6.79 -9.67 -13.16
C ARG A 79 7.81 -10.63 -12.54
N THR A 80 7.52 -11.15 -11.35
CA THR A 80 8.52 -11.87 -10.53
C THR A 80 8.35 -13.39 -10.52
N GLY A 81 7.16 -13.90 -10.89
CA GLY A 81 6.85 -15.32 -10.78
C GLY A 81 6.48 -15.77 -9.35
N ALA A 82 6.46 -14.86 -8.38
CA ALA A 82 6.09 -15.15 -6.99
C ALA A 82 4.60 -15.53 -6.84
N ARG A 83 4.21 -15.89 -5.62
CA ARG A 83 2.82 -16.05 -5.16
C ARG A 83 2.38 -14.78 -4.43
N LEU A 84 1.07 -14.54 -4.37
CA LEU A 84 0.47 -13.39 -3.70
C LEU A 84 -0.43 -13.85 -2.56
N VAL A 85 -0.27 -13.21 -1.40
CA VAL A 85 -1.31 -13.13 -0.37
C VAL A 85 -1.72 -11.66 -0.26
N GLY A 86 -2.97 -11.34 -0.55
CA GLY A 86 -3.51 -9.98 -0.39
C GLY A 86 -4.42 -9.91 0.83
N VAL A 87 -4.25 -8.88 1.67
CA VAL A 87 -5.08 -8.64 2.85
C VAL A 87 -5.70 -7.25 2.76
N ASP A 88 -7.02 -7.18 2.92
CA ASP A 88 -7.74 -5.91 3.06
C ASP A 88 -8.96 -6.13 3.95
N PHE A 89 -9.36 -5.14 4.75
CA PHE A 89 -10.52 -5.27 5.63
C PHE A 89 -11.84 -5.09 4.87
N SER A 90 -11.80 -4.51 3.66
CA SER A 90 -12.98 -4.38 2.80
C SER A 90 -13.27 -5.70 2.08
N ARG A 91 -14.46 -6.24 2.33
CA ARG A 91 -14.94 -7.44 1.63
C ARG A 91 -15.11 -7.16 0.14
N VAL A 92 -15.64 -5.99 -0.22
CA VAL A 92 -15.83 -5.60 -1.62
C VAL A 92 -14.50 -5.54 -2.36
N ALA A 93 -13.46 -4.97 -1.74
CA ALA A 93 -12.12 -4.90 -2.32
C ALA A 93 -11.55 -6.30 -2.62
N VAL A 94 -11.60 -7.19 -1.63
CA VAL A 94 -11.09 -8.57 -1.73
C VAL A 94 -11.86 -9.39 -2.78
N GLU A 95 -13.18 -9.28 -2.84
CA GLU A 95 -13.98 -9.94 -3.87
C GLU A 95 -13.56 -9.52 -5.27
N HIS A 96 -13.26 -8.24 -5.47
CA HIS A 96 -12.77 -7.74 -6.74
C HIS A 96 -11.33 -8.13 -7.02
N ALA A 97 -10.46 -8.16 -6.01
CA ALA A 97 -9.09 -8.65 -6.17
C ALA A 97 -9.07 -10.12 -6.66
N ARG A 98 -9.96 -10.97 -6.13
CA ARG A 98 -10.14 -12.36 -6.60
C ARG A 98 -10.59 -12.42 -8.06
N ARG A 99 -11.57 -11.59 -8.46
CA ARG A 99 -12.05 -11.52 -9.86
C ARG A 99 -10.95 -11.03 -10.80
N ASP A 100 -10.21 -10.00 -10.41
CA ASP A 100 -9.13 -9.43 -11.21
C ASP A 100 -7.96 -10.44 -11.33
N ALA A 101 -7.71 -11.26 -10.31
CA ALA A 101 -6.74 -12.36 -10.37
C ALA A 101 -7.17 -13.49 -11.33
N ASP A 102 -8.45 -13.89 -11.29
CA ASP A 102 -9.02 -14.89 -12.20
C ASP A 102 -8.97 -14.43 -13.66
N ALA A 103 -9.41 -13.19 -13.92
CA ALA A 103 -9.36 -12.58 -15.25
C ALA A 103 -7.93 -12.45 -15.80
N ALA A 104 -6.93 -12.32 -14.91
CA ALA A 104 -5.51 -12.29 -15.29
C ALA A 104 -4.87 -13.69 -15.43
N GLY A 105 -5.60 -14.77 -15.16
CA GLY A 105 -5.06 -16.14 -15.15
C GLY A 105 -4.03 -16.38 -14.04
N LEU A 106 -4.19 -15.69 -12.90
CA LEU A 106 -3.26 -15.73 -11.77
C LEU A 106 -3.89 -16.36 -10.50
N ALA A 107 -5.14 -16.79 -10.56
CA ALA A 107 -5.89 -17.27 -9.40
C ALA A 107 -5.20 -18.43 -8.66
N ASP A 108 -4.48 -19.30 -9.35
CA ASP A 108 -3.74 -20.44 -8.79
C ASP A 108 -2.53 -20.03 -7.93
N ARG A 109 -2.07 -18.78 -8.07
CA ARG A 109 -0.94 -18.20 -7.34
C ARG A 109 -1.35 -17.15 -6.31
N CYS A 110 -2.64 -16.91 -6.13
CA CYS A 110 -3.15 -15.84 -5.28
C CYS A 110 -4.06 -16.37 -4.17
N GLU A 111 -3.89 -15.83 -2.98
CA GLU A 111 -4.83 -15.93 -1.87
C GLU A 111 -5.23 -14.51 -1.44
N PHE A 112 -6.51 -14.30 -1.12
CA PHE A 112 -6.98 -13.01 -0.62
C PHE A 112 -7.83 -13.19 0.64
N LEU A 113 -7.53 -12.41 1.67
CA LEU A 113 -8.12 -12.51 3.01
C LEU A 113 -8.81 -11.19 3.39
N VAL A 114 -10.03 -11.30 3.94
CA VAL A 114 -10.75 -10.16 4.52
C VAL A 114 -10.40 -10.07 6.00
N ASN A 115 -9.35 -9.33 6.33
CA ASN A 115 -8.77 -9.28 7.68
C ASN A 115 -8.17 -7.89 7.99
N ASP A 116 -7.91 -7.64 9.28
CA ASP A 116 -7.27 -6.39 9.74
C ASP A 116 -5.75 -6.42 9.53
N LEU A 117 -5.13 -5.24 9.41
CA LEU A 117 -3.69 -5.14 9.20
C LEU A 117 -2.87 -5.61 10.43
N ALA A 118 -3.46 -5.58 11.62
CA ALA A 118 -2.85 -6.04 12.86
C ALA A 118 -3.16 -7.52 13.17
N ASP A 119 -4.04 -8.17 12.42
CA ASP A 119 -4.36 -9.60 12.51
C ASP A 119 -4.74 -10.13 11.12
N THR A 120 -3.71 -10.44 10.33
CA THR A 120 -3.87 -10.74 8.90
C THR A 120 -4.41 -12.14 8.63
N GLY A 121 -4.39 -13.02 9.63
CA GLY A 121 -4.63 -14.47 9.46
C GLY A 121 -3.51 -15.22 8.71
N VAL A 122 -2.42 -14.55 8.32
CA VAL A 122 -1.29 -15.17 7.61
C VAL A 122 -0.40 -15.92 8.61
N ALA A 123 0.15 -17.07 8.20
CA ALA A 123 1.03 -17.85 9.06
C ALA A 123 2.32 -17.09 9.44
N ALA A 124 2.83 -17.33 10.64
CA ALA A 124 4.08 -16.72 11.08
C ALA A 124 5.25 -17.18 10.19
N SER A 125 6.21 -16.28 9.92
CA SER A 125 7.41 -16.55 9.12
C SER A 125 7.14 -17.30 7.81
N SER A 126 6.11 -16.89 7.08
CA SER A 126 5.63 -17.57 5.88
C SER A 126 5.82 -16.78 4.59
N VAL A 127 5.98 -15.46 4.65
CA VAL A 127 6.15 -14.61 3.47
C VAL A 127 7.58 -14.09 3.32
N ASP A 128 8.05 -13.97 2.08
CA ASP A 128 9.42 -13.59 1.73
C ASP A 128 9.56 -12.06 1.58
N ALA A 129 8.47 -11.40 1.17
CA ALA A 129 8.42 -9.96 1.08
C ALA A 129 7.03 -9.41 1.42
N LEU A 130 6.98 -8.14 1.80
CA LEU A 130 5.76 -7.41 2.12
C LEU A 130 5.76 -6.06 1.41
N ILE A 131 4.61 -5.70 0.83
CA ILE A 131 4.32 -4.32 0.44
C ILE A 131 3.16 -3.76 1.26
N CYS A 132 3.20 -2.46 1.52
CA CYS A 132 2.01 -1.70 1.93
C CYS A 132 2.05 -0.34 1.24
N LEU A 133 1.26 -0.21 0.18
CA LEU A 133 1.32 0.96 -0.69
C LEU A 133 0.27 1.98 -0.26
N ASP A 134 0.74 3.15 0.19
CA ASP A 134 -0.06 4.33 0.54
C ASP A 134 -1.08 4.13 1.68
N SER A 135 -0.92 3.07 2.48
CA SER A 135 -1.94 2.65 3.45
C SER A 135 -1.46 2.53 4.90
N ILE A 136 -0.18 2.20 5.15
CA ILE A 136 0.30 1.84 6.51
C ILE A 136 0.07 2.94 7.56
N GLN A 137 0.14 4.20 7.14
CA GLN A 137 -0.07 5.38 7.98
C GLN A 137 -1.49 5.46 8.57
N PHE A 138 -2.45 4.72 8.01
CA PHE A 138 -3.83 4.68 8.48
C PHE A 138 -4.09 3.53 9.48
N ALA A 139 -3.13 2.62 9.69
CA ALA A 139 -3.27 1.55 10.68
C ALA A 139 -3.41 2.12 12.10
N GLU A 140 -4.39 1.68 12.88
CA GLU A 140 -4.63 2.21 14.22
C GLU A 140 -4.88 1.03 15.19
N PRO A 141 -3.92 0.69 16.08
CA PRO A 141 -2.60 1.30 16.27
C PRO A 141 -1.56 0.80 15.24
N LEU A 142 -0.64 1.69 14.81
CA LEU A 142 0.46 1.34 13.91
C LEU A 142 1.31 0.18 14.45
N ASP A 143 1.61 0.20 15.74
CA ASP A 143 2.45 -0.81 16.38
C ASP A 143 1.85 -2.22 16.26
N GLY A 144 0.51 -2.33 16.23
CA GLY A 144 -0.17 -3.60 15.98
C GLY A 144 0.14 -4.13 14.59
N ALA A 145 -0.05 -3.30 13.57
CA ALA A 145 0.28 -3.66 12.19
C ALA A 145 1.78 -3.97 12.00
N LEU A 146 2.69 -3.22 12.63
CA LEU A 146 4.13 -3.48 12.51
C LEU A 146 4.55 -4.78 13.20
N ARG A 147 3.98 -5.11 14.36
CA ARG A 147 4.19 -6.42 15.01
C ARG A 147 3.70 -7.55 14.11
N GLU A 148 2.56 -7.35 13.47
CA GLU A 148 1.99 -8.34 12.57
C GLU A 148 2.85 -8.53 11.32
N CYS A 149 3.31 -7.44 10.69
CA CYS A 149 4.30 -7.48 9.60
C CYS A 149 5.54 -8.28 10.01
N HIS A 150 6.09 -8.01 11.19
CA HIS A 150 7.25 -8.74 11.71
C HIS A 150 6.93 -10.24 11.92
N ARG A 151 5.75 -10.57 12.45
CA ARG A 151 5.34 -11.96 12.72
C ARG A 151 5.26 -12.79 11.43
N VAL A 152 4.66 -12.24 10.37
CA VAL A 152 4.38 -12.98 9.13
C VAL A 152 5.61 -13.11 8.23
N LEU A 153 6.54 -12.15 8.29
CA LEU A 153 7.77 -12.18 7.49
C LEU A 153 8.73 -13.28 7.95
N LYS A 154 9.31 -13.99 6.98
CA LYS A 154 10.49 -14.83 7.21
C LYS A 154 11.66 -13.96 7.70
N PRO A 155 12.60 -14.52 8.47
CA PRO A 155 13.84 -13.82 8.78
C PRO A 155 14.57 -13.39 7.51
N GLY A 156 15.02 -12.13 7.45
CA GLY A 156 15.61 -11.54 6.24
C GLY A 156 14.59 -11.12 5.16
N GLY A 157 13.30 -11.30 5.41
CA GLY A 157 12.22 -10.88 4.51
C GLY A 157 12.20 -9.37 4.29
N ARG A 158 11.88 -8.94 3.07
CA ARG A 158 12.02 -7.54 2.64
C ARG A 158 10.69 -6.80 2.67
N VAL A 159 10.73 -5.53 3.06
CA VAL A 159 9.55 -4.67 3.12
C VAL A 159 9.72 -3.47 2.20
N ALA A 160 8.67 -3.11 1.47
CA ALA A 160 8.55 -1.82 0.80
C ALA A 160 7.23 -1.13 1.17
N VAL A 161 7.33 0.10 1.64
CA VAL A 161 6.18 0.93 2.01
C VAL A 161 6.24 2.23 1.24
N THR A 162 5.11 2.64 0.68
CA THR A 162 4.97 3.98 0.10
C THR A 162 4.03 4.81 0.94
N GLY A 163 4.27 6.12 0.96
CA GLY A 163 3.44 7.03 1.71
C GLY A 163 4.00 8.43 1.66
N TRP A 164 3.79 9.16 2.75
CA TRP A 164 4.21 10.55 2.84
C TRP A 164 5.04 10.79 4.10
N ARG A 165 6.06 11.62 3.95
CA ARG A 165 6.76 12.29 5.04
C ARG A 165 6.30 13.73 5.10
N LEU A 166 6.13 14.25 6.31
CA LEU A 166 5.79 15.67 6.49
C LEU A 166 7.03 16.54 6.35
N VAL A 167 6.85 17.70 5.73
CA VAL A 167 7.90 18.74 5.67
C VAL A 167 8.06 19.36 7.05
N ASP A 168 6.94 19.66 7.71
CA ASP A 168 6.86 20.07 9.11
C ASP A 168 5.76 19.25 9.81
N ALA A 169 6.14 18.47 10.81
CA ALA A 169 5.20 17.62 11.57
C ALA A 169 4.33 18.42 12.55
N SER A 170 4.70 19.67 12.83
CA SER A 170 3.99 20.56 13.75
C SER A 170 2.88 21.39 13.08
N ASP A 171 2.76 21.34 11.75
CA ASP A 171 1.78 22.12 11.00
C ASP A 171 0.34 21.71 11.34
N GLU A 172 -0.43 22.65 11.89
CA GLU A 172 -1.80 22.44 12.36
C GLU A 172 -2.81 22.14 11.24
N HIS A 173 -2.50 22.51 9.99
CA HIS A 173 -3.35 22.28 8.82
C HIS A 173 -3.38 20.81 8.39
N LEU A 174 -2.42 20.00 8.85
CA LEU A 174 -2.35 18.57 8.56
C LEU A 174 -3.30 17.79 9.45
N ARG A 175 -3.94 16.72 8.97
CA ARG A 175 -4.81 15.89 9.84
C ARG A 175 -3.99 15.21 10.95
N ARG A 176 -4.53 15.12 12.17
CA ARG A 176 -3.89 14.45 13.32
C ARG A 176 -3.30 13.08 12.99
N ARG A 177 -4.03 12.24 12.24
CA ARG A 177 -3.58 10.90 11.84
C ARG A 177 -2.32 10.90 10.96
N VAL A 178 -2.08 11.99 10.23
CA VAL A 178 -0.90 12.18 9.38
C VAL A 178 0.27 12.82 10.15
N ARG A 179 -0.03 13.66 11.16
CA ARG A 179 0.96 14.47 11.93
C ARG A 179 1.97 13.69 12.77
N HIS A 180 1.69 12.43 13.12
CA HIS A 180 2.35 11.82 14.30
C HIS A 180 3.29 10.63 14.03
N ARG A 181 3.66 10.34 12.78
CA ARG A 181 4.29 9.05 12.50
C ARG A 181 5.58 9.18 11.71
N GLU A 182 6.68 9.26 12.45
CA GLU A 182 8.01 8.94 11.95
C GLU A 182 8.08 7.44 11.62
N LEU A 183 7.66 7.07 10.41
CA LEU A 183 7.60 5.66 9.99
C LEU A 183 8.94 4.95 10.18
N ALA A 184 10.07 5.61 9.90
CA ALA A 184 11.39 5.02 10.10
C ALA A 184 11.64 4.63 11.57
N ALA A 185 11.30 5.52 12.51
CA ALA A 185 11.44 5.25 13.94
C ALA A 185 10.51 4.10 14.37
N ALA A 186 9.25 4.10 13.91
CA ALA A 186 8.30 3.05 14.22
C ALA A 186 8.76 1.67 13.72
N PHE A 187 9.29 1.58 12.48
CA PHE A 187 9.84 0.33 11.94
C PHE A 187 11.05 -0.15 12.77
N ARG A 188 11.98 0.74 13.13
CA ARG A 188 13.12 0.38 13.98
C ARG A 188 12.69 -0.09 15.36
N SER A 189 11.74 0.60 15.99
CA SER A 189 11.18 0.21 17.29
C SER A 189 10.44 -1.14 17.23
N ALA A 190 9.87 -1.49 16.07
CA ALA A 190 9.27 -2.78 15.82
C ALA A 190 10.29 -3.90 15.49
N GLY A 191 11.59 -3.61 15.53
CA GLY A 191 12.66 -4.60 15.34
C GLY A 191 13.13 -4.79 13.89
N PHE A 192 12.65 -3.97 12.95
CA PHE A 192 13.16 -4.03 11.58
C PHE A 192 14.58 -3.47 11.46
N GLU A 193 15.37 -4.13 10.63
CA GLU A 193 16.74 -3.74 10.29
C GLU A 193 16.80 -3.04 8.93
N ARG A 194 17.92 -2.36 8.65
CA ARG A 194 18.19 -1.68 7.36
C ARG A 194 17.02 -0.79 6.92
N VAL A 195 16.46 -0.05 7.87
CA VAL A 195 15.33 0.85 7.64
C VAL A 195 15.83 2.11 6.96
N GLU A 196 15.52 2.23 5.68
CA GLU A 196 15.85 3.37 4.82
C GLU A 196 14.56 4.08 4.40
N VAL A 197 14.59 5.41 4.43
CA VAL A 197 13.51 6.24 3.88
C VAL A 197 14.13 7.17 2.86
N THR A 198 13.60 7.13 1.64
CA THR A 198 14.11 7.97 0.57
C THR A 198 12.99 8.76 -0.06
N ASP A 199 13.22 10.07 -0.24
CA ASP A 199 12.27 10.96 -0.90
C ASP A 199 12.13 10.61 -2.39
N ARG A 200 10.90 10.74 -2.91
CA ARG A 200 10.54 10.44 -4.30
C ARG A 200 9.87 11.65 -4.96
N PRO A 201 10.63 12.72 -5.26
CA PRO A 201 10.08 13.93 -5.85
C PRO A 201 9.42 13.67 -7.22
N SER A 202 9.91 12.69 -7.99
CA SER A 202 9.31 12.31 -9.27
C SER A 202 7.90 11.70 -9.10
N TRP A 203 7.68 10.88 -8.06
CA TRP A 203 6.37 10.27 -7.81
C TRP A 203 5.33 11.33 -7.42
N ARG A 204 5.78 12.39 -6.75
CA ARG A 204 4.95 13.54 -6.38
C ARG A 204 4.41 14.31 -7.60
N ILE A 205 5.11 14.28 -8.73
CA ILE A 205 4.64 14.89 -9.99
C ILE A 205 3.38 14.16 -10.48
N GLY A 206 3.41 12.82 -10.50
CA GLY A 206 2.25 12.01 -10.90
C GLY A 206 1.06 12.18 -9.94
N GLU A 207 1.31 12.21 -8.63
CA GLU A 207 0.28 12.47 -7.63
C GLU A 207 -0.37 13.86 -7.85
N ARG A 208 0.43 14.92 -8.06
CA ARG A 208 -0.10 16.27 -8.31
C ARG A 208 -0.91 16.29 -9.60
N ALA A 209 -0.41 15.67 -10.68
CA ALA A 209 -1.10 15.60 -11.95
C ALA A 209 -2.47 14.90 -11.80
N MET A 210 -2.53 13.83 -11.01
CA MET A 210 -3.76 13.08 -10.76
C MET A 210 -4.80 13.94 -10.03
N TRP A 211 -4.41 14.61 -8.94
CA TRP A 211 -5.33 15.48 -8.19
C TRP A 211 -5.76 16.70 -9.00
N SER A 212 -4.86 17.33 -9.75
CA SER A 212 -5.22 18.45 -10.62
C SER A 212 -6.19 18.02 -11.72
N ALA A 213 -5.97 16.86 -12.35
CA ALA A 213 -6.85 16.34 -13.39
C ALA A 213 -8.25 16.01 -12.86
N ALA A 214 -8.36 15.47 -11.64
CA ALA A 214 -9.66 15.25 -11.00
C ALA A 214 -10.50 16.54 -10.95
N LEU A 215 -9.89 17.70 -10.66
CA LEU A 215 -10.61 18.97 -10.59
C LEU A 215 -11.10 19.51 -11.94
N THR A 216 -10.62 18.96 -13.06
CA THR A 216 -11.02 19.40 -14.41
C THR A 216 -12.17 18.60 -15.01
N VAL A 217 -12.55 17.48 -14.38
CA VAL A 217 -13.58 16.60 -14.92
C VAL A 217 -14.91 16.89 -14.25
N GLU A 218 -15.93 17.15 -15.06
CA GLU A 218 -17.32 17.23 -14.62
C GLU A 218 -17.91 15.82 -14.52
N GLY A 219 -18.61 15.54 -13.43
CA GLY A 219 -19.12 14.20 -13.17
C GLY A 219 -20.08 14.16 -11.98
N ALA A 220 -21.10 15.02 -12.01
CA ALA A 220 -22.05 15.14 -10.91
C ALA A 220 -22.81 13.83 -10.64
N ASP A 221 -22.90 12.90 -11.61
CA ASP A 221 -23.60 11.62 -11.44
C ASP A 221 -22.69 10.46 -11.00
N ASP A 222 -21.37 10.57 -11.18
CA ASP A 222 -20.38 9.55 -10.79
C ASP A 222 -19.95 9.74 -9.32
N PRO A 223 -20.36 8.88 -8.37
CA PRO A 223 -20.02 9.03 -6.96
C PRO A 223 -18.53 8.96 -6.68
N ALA A 224 -17.81 8.09 -7.39
CA ALA A 224 -16.38 7.92 -7.20
C ALA A 224 -15.60 9.16 -7.67
N LEU A 225 -16.02 9.74 -8.80
CA LEU A 225 -15.42 10.97 -9.29
C LEU A 225 -15.75 12.16 -8.37
N ARG A 226 -16.98 12.26 -7.84
CA ARG A 226 -17.33 13.27 -6.83
C ARG A 226 -16.43 13.18 -5.59
N GLU A 227 -16.23 11.98 -5.05
CA GLU A 227 -15.34 11.79 -3.90
C GLU A 227 -13.87 12.07 -4.25
N MET A 228 -13.41 11.65 -5.43
CA MET A 228 -12.06 11.96 -5.92
C MET A 228 -11.83 13.48 -6.04
N CYS A 229 -12.80 14.23 -6.57
CA CYS A 229 -12.74 15.69 -6.64
C CYS A 229 -12.74 16.32 -5.25
N ALA A 230 -13.55 15.80 -4.32
CA ALA A 230 -13.58 16.28 -2.94
C ALA A 230 -12.23 16.04 -2.24
N GLU A 231 -11.63 14.86 -2.44
CA GLU A 231 -10.30 14.55 -1.92
C GLU A 231 -9.21 15.38 -2.59
N ALA A 232 -9.26 15.60 -3.91
CA ALA A 232 -8.32 16.46 -4.63
C ALA A 232 -8.28 17.89 -4.04
N ARG A 233 -9.45 18.49 -3.75
CA ARG A 233 -9.52 19.81 -3.09
C ARG A 233 -8.90 19.82 -1.71
N ARG A 234 -8.96 18.71 -0.96
CA ARG A 234 -8.34 18.57 0.37
C ARG A 234 -6.84 18.33 0.26
N ALA A 235 -6.44 17.42 -0.63
CA ALA A 235 -5.06 17.02 -0.86
C ALA A 235 -4.22 18.20 -1.34
N LEU A 236 -4.70 18.95 -2.34
CA LEU A 236 -3.97 20.06 -2.95
C LEU A 236 -3.70 21.24 -2.00
N LYS A 237 -4.57 21.48 -1.00
CA LYS A 237 -4.39 22.55 0.00
C LYS A 237 -3.15 22.39 0.86
N VAL A 238 -2.76 21.15 1.13
CA VAL A 238 -1.63 20.81 2.01
C VAL A 238 -0.56 20.01 1.27
N PHE A 239 -0.57 20.08 -0.06
CA PHE A 239 0.25 19.21 -0.90
C PHE A 239 1.75 19.53 -0.78
N ASP A 240 2.08 20.80 -0.55
CA ASP A 240 3.46 21.26 -0.34
C ASP A 240 3.98 21.01 1.08
N LEU A 241 3.11 20.53 1.99
CA LEU A 241 3.49 20.14 3.36
C LEU A 241 3.92 18.68 3.48
N ARG A 242 3.89 17.92 2.37
CA ARG A 242 4.21 16.49 2.36
C ARG A 242 5.07 16.12 1.16
N GLN A 243 5.98 15.18 1.38
CA GLN A 243 6.84 14.58 0.37
C GLN A 243 6.49 13.11 0.21
N ARG A 244 6.50 12.61 -1.03
CA ARG A 244 6.37 11.18 -1.30
C ARG A 244 7.64 10.48 -0.88
N ILE A 245 7.50 9.32 -0.25
CA ILE A 245 8.63 8.49 0.19
C ILE A 245 8.46 7.04 -0.26
N LEU A 246 9.60 6.38 -0.42
CA LEU A 246 9.73 4.93 -0.36
C LEU A 246 10.49 4.59 0.94
N LEU A 247 9.87 3.79 1.80
CA LEU A 247 10.54 3.17 2.93
C LEU A 247 10.86 1.72 2.58
N THR A 248 12.09 1.31 2.78
CA THR A 248 12.51 -0.09 2.72
C THR A 248 13.00 -0.54 4.08
N ALA A 249 12.80 -1.82 4.38
CA ALA A 249 13.25 -2.43 5.63
C ALA A 249 13.44 -3.94 5.44
N VAL A 250 14.11 -4.57 6.40
CA VAL A 250 14.30 -6.02 6.42
C VAL A 250 13.91 -6.58 7.79
N ALA A 251 13.14 -7.67 7.79
CA ALA A 251 12.86 -8.42 9.01
C ALA A 251 14.18 -8.97 9.57
N PRO A 252 14.41 -8.88 10.89
CA PRO A 252 15.67 -9.26 11.50
C PRO A 252 15.98 -10.74 11.25
N ALA A 253 17.28 -11.08 11.22
CA ALA A 253 17.69 -12.47 11.26
C ALA A 253 17.27 -13.09 12.60
N PRO A 254 17.10 -14.42 12.70
CA PRO A 254 16.93 -15.05 14.01
C PRO A 254 18.16 -14.67 14.84
N THR A 255 17.93 -14.15 16.05
CA THR A 255 19.02 -14.02 17.01
C THR A 255 19.60 -15.43 17.21
N ALA A 256 20.88 -15.60 16.93
CA ALA A 256 21.56 -16.86 17.23
C ALA A 256 21.38 -17.10 18.73
N ALA A 257 20.47 -17.99 19.09
CA ALA A 257 20.30 -18.42 20.48
C ALA A 257 21.69 -18.80 20.98
N GLY A 258 22.10 -18.17 22.09
CA GLY A 258 23.44 -18.29 22.62
C GLY A 258 23.88 -19.74 22.60
N ARG A 259 24.99 -20.02 21.91
CA ARG A 259 25.76 -21.23 22.16
C ARG A 259 26.12 -21.17 23.64
N SER A 260 25.36 -21.90 24.46
CA SER A 260 25.85 -22.34 25.75
C SER A 260 27.00 -23.28 25.43
N ASP A 261 28.20 -22.72 25.30
CA ASP A 261 29.45 -23.46 25.42
C ASP A 261 29.48 -23.99 26.86
N GLY A 262 28.83 -25.14 27.06
CA GLY A 262 28.98 -25.96 28.24
C GLY A 262 30.34 -26.63 28.16
N LEU A 263 31.25 -26.18 29.04
CA LEU A 263 32.45 -26.91 29.45
C LEU A 263 32.12 -28.33 29.92
#